data_AF-M4S997-F1
#
_entry.id   AF-M4S997-F1
#
_cell.length_a   1.000
_cell.length_b   1.000
_cell.length_c   1.000
_cell.angle_alpha   90.00
_cell.angle_beta   90.00
_cell.angle_gamma   90.00
#
_symmetry.space_group_name_H-M   'P 1'
#
loop_
_entity.id
_entity.type
_entity.pdbx_description
1 polymer ?
#
loop_
_entity_poly.entity_id
_entity_poly.type
_entity_poly.pdbx_seq_one_letter_code
_entity_poly.pdbx_strand_id
1 'polypeptide(L)' 'MKISDIETAGPETLAPVLLTVLQRLGQLGRIGAVALARLVEEHDADVEEALEWLADIAAGSLRE' A
#
# COMPACT_ATOMS: atom_id res chain seq x y z
N MET A 1 -5.57 9.28 -11.48
CA MET A 1 -4.77 8.19 -12.06
C MET A 1 -5.70 7.03 -12.34
N LYS A 2 -5.69 6.48 -13.55
CA LYS A 2 -6.39 5.23 -13.89
C LYS A 2 -5.55 4.05 -13.42
N ILE A 3 -6.17 2.88 -13.25
CA ILE A 3 -5.44 1.65 -12.89
C ILE A 3 -4.35 1.35 -13.92
N SER A 4 -4.64 1.53 -15.21
CA SER A 4 -3.67 1.39 -16.30
C SER A 4 -2.46 2.33 -16.17
N ASP A 5 -2.62 3.48 -15.50
CA ASP A 5 -1.51 4.42 -15.29
C ASP A 5 -0.61 3.96 -14.12
N ILE A 6 -1.11 3.10 -13.20
CA ILE A 6 -0.35 2.54 -12.08
C ILE A 6 0.71 1.56 -12.60
N GLU A 7 0.32 0.69 -13.55
CA GLU A 7 1.16 -0.41 -14.05
C GLU A 7 2.47 0.04 -14.69
N THR A 8 2.54 1.29 -15.15
CA THR A 8 3.73 1.84 -15.84
C THR A 8 4.35 3.04 -15.14
N ALA A 9 3.77 3.50 -14.03
CA ALA A 9 4.28 4.65 -13.30
C ALA A 9 5.54 4.29 -12.49
N GLY A 10 6.52 5.20 -12.51
CA GLY A 10 7.73 5.07 -11.71
C GLY A 10 7.50 5.37 -10.22
N PRO A 11 8.47 5.01 -9.35
CA PRO A 11 8.35 5.14 -7.89
C PRO A 11 7.97 6.54 -7.41
N GLU A 12 8.57 7.59 -7.98
CA GLU A 12 8.39 8.98 -7.58
C GLU A 12 6.97 9.50 -7.90
N THR A 13 6.36 8.93 -8.95
CA THR A 13 4.97 9.23 -9.31
C THR A 13 4.00 8.50 -8.37
N LEU A 14 4.34 7.26 -7.98
CA LEU A 14 3.48 6.42 -7.15
C LEU A 14 3.56 6.74 -5.65
N ALA A 15 4.71 7.15 -5.13
CA ALA A 15 4.93 7.43 -3.71
C ALA A 15 3.84 8.32 -3.06
N PRO A 16 3.48 9.51 -3.61
CA PRO A 16 2.41 10.32 -3.02
C PRO A 16 1.02 9.67 -3.10
N VAL A 17 0.78 8.85 -4.13
CA VAL A 17 -0.49 8.12 -4.29
C VAL A 17 -0.59 7.03 -3.23
N LEU A 18 0.46 6.22 -3.06
CA LEU A 18 0.54 5.16 -2.06
C LEU A 18 0.35 5.72 -0.64
N LEU A 19 1.04 6.82 -0.32
CA LEU A 19 0.88 7.50 0.98
C LEU A 19 -0.58 7.92 1.21
N THR A 20 -1.22 8.54 0.22
CA THR A 20 -2.61 8.98 0.32
C THR A 20 -3.57 7.81 0.54
N VAL A 21 -3.36 6.68 -0.17
CA VAL A 21 -4.16 5.46 -0.03
C VAL A 21 -4.02 4.87 1.37
N LEU A 22 -2.80 4.77 1.90
CA LEU A 22 -2.53 4.25 3.25
C LEU A 22 -3.15 5.12 4.34
N GLN A 23 -3.01 6.45 4.22
CA GLN A 23 -3.67 7.39 5.13
C GLN A 23 -5.18 7.22 5.09
N ARG A 24 -5.76 7.05 3.89
CA ARG A 24 -7.20 6.84 3.75
C ARG A 24 -7.64 5.50 4.34
N LEU A 25 -6.86 4.44 4.17
CA LEU A 25 -7.11 3.16 4.81
C LEU A 25 -7.13 3.31 6.35
N GLY A 26 -6.17 4.04 6.91
CA GLY A 26 -6.13 4.38 8.33
C GLY A 26 -7.38 5.12 8.82
N GLN A 27 -7.87 6.10 8.05
CA GLN A 27 -9.10 6.83 8.36
C GLN A 27 -10.37 5.96 8.30
N LEU A 28 -10.41 4.98 7.40
CA LEU A 28 -11.53 4.02 7.29
C LEU A 28 -11.53 2.99 8.42
N GLY A 29 -10.38 2.80 9.09
CA GLY A 29 -10.21 1.89 10.21
C GLY A 29 -10.53 0.43 9.85
N ARG A 30 -11.04 -0.32 10.85
CA ARG A 30 -11.28 -1.77 10.71
C ARG A 30 -12.23 -2.12 9.55
N ILE A 31 -13.22 -1.29 9.27
CA ILE A 31 -14.18 -1.55 8.19
C ILE A 31 -13.48 -1.49 6.83
N GLY A 32 -12.63 -0.48 6.62
CA GLY A 32 -11.80 -0.38 5.41
C GLY A 32 -10.84 -1.56 5.27
N ALA A 33 -10.19 -1.95 6.36
CA ALA A 33 -9.28 -3.10 6.36
C ALA A 33 -9.98 -4.41 6.00
N VAL A 34 -11.18 -4.68 6.55
CA VAL A 34 -11.96 -5.88 6.21
C VAL A 34 -12.42 -5.87 4.75
N ALA A 35 -12.77 -4.70 4.21
CA ALA A 35 -13.15 -4.60 2.79
C ALA A 35 -11.94 -4.89 1.87
N LEU A 36 -10.76 -4.36 2.20
CA LEU A 36 -9.52 -4.62 1.46
C LEU A 36 -9.11 -6.10 1.55
N ALA A 37 -9.21 -6.71 2.73
CA ALA A 37 -8.86 -8.11 2.94
C ALA A 37 -9.71 -9.11 2.12
N ARG A 38 -10.88 -8.70 1.60
CA ARG A 38 -11.69 -9.53 0.70
C ARG A 38 -11.18 -9.54 -0.74
N LEU A 39 -10.29 -8.61 -1.10
CA LEU A 39 -9.70 -8.49 -2.43
C LEU A 39 -8.34 -9.16 -2.53
N VAL A 40 -7.64 -9.31 -1.41
CA VAL A 40 -6.32 -9.93 -1.34
C VAL A 40 -6.47 -11.44 -1.45
N GLU A 41 -5.70 -12.06 -2.34
CA GLU A 41 -5.67 -13.52 -2.49
C GLU A 41 -4.95 -14.15 -1.29
N GLU A 42 -5.26 -15.42 -1.01
CA GLU A 42 -4.51 -16.18 -0.01
C GLU A 42 -3.06 -16.34 -0.51
N HIS A 43 -2.08 -15.90 0.30
CA HIS A 43 -0.65 -15.91 -0.06
C HIS A 43 -0.24 -14.99 -1.23
N ASP A 44 -0.85 -13.82 -1.33
CA ASP A 44 -0.40 -12.76 -2.23
C ASP A 44 0.99 -12.24 -1.81
N ALA A 45 2.03 -12.74 -2.48
CA ALA A 45 3.43 -12.43 -2.15
C ALA A 45 3.77 -10.95 -2.30
N ASP A 46 3.17 -10.25 -3.26
CA ASP A 46 3.41 -8.82 -3.47
C ASP A 46 2.80 -8.00 -2.32
N VAL A 47 1.63 -8.41 -1.82
CA VAL A 47 1.01 -7.80 -0.63
C VAL A 47 1.81 -8.10 0.63
N GLU A 48 2.26 -9.34 0.82
CA GLU A 48 3.10 -9.73 1.96
C GLU A 48 4.39 -8.90 2.01
N GLU A 49 5.13 -8.82 0.90
CA GLU A 49 6.35 -8.00 0.80
C GLU A 49 6.06 -6.51 1.03
N ALA A 50 4.98 -5.99 0.44
CA ALA A 50 4.59 -4.59 0.67
C ALA A 50 4.33 -4.29 2.15
N LEU A 51 3.72 -5.22 2.89
CA LEU A 51 3.47 -5.05 4.34
C LEU A 51 4.78 -5.02 5.15
N GLU A 52 5.78 -5.82 4.77
CA GLU A 52 7.12 -5.77 5.39
C GLU A 52 7.76 -4.39 5.19
N TRP A 53 7.78 -3.88 3.95
CA TRP A 53 8.30 -2.55 3.67
C TRP A 53 7.54 -1.44 4.39
N LEU A 54 6.21 -1.56 4.51
CA LEU A 54 5.40 -0.61 5.28
C LEU A 54 5.75 -0.61 6.77
N ALA A 55 6.06 -1.79 7.34
CA ALA A 55 6.52 -1.89 8.72
C ALA A 55 7.87 -1.18 8.90
N ASP A 56 8.79 -1.33 7.95
CA ASP A 56 10.08 -0.63 7.95
C ASP A 56 9.92 0.89 7.81
N ILE A 57 9.02 1.37 6.94
CA ILE A 57 8.68 2.79 6.81
C ILE A 57 8.16 3.32 8.16
N ALA A 58 7.24 2.60 8.80
CA ALA A 58 6.65 3.00 10.08
C ALA A 58 7.67 2.99 11.23
N ALA A 59 8.66 2.08 11.19
CA ALA A 59 9.76 2.03 12.14
C ALA A 59 10.83 3.12 11.87
N GLY A 60 10.82 3.76 10.70
CA GLY A 60 11.87 4.68 10.27
C GLY A 60 13.21 3.98 10.02
N SER A 61 13.18 2.68 9.70
CA SER A 61 14.36 1.85 9.41
C SER A 61 14.84 2.01 7.97
N LEU A 62 13.96 2.40 7.05
CA LEU A 62 14.33 2.75 5.67
C LEU A 62 15.09 4.08 5.64
N ARG A 63 16.38 4.01 5.29
CA ARG A 63 17.27 5.14 5.04
C ARG A 63 18.01 4.86 3.73
N GLU A 64 18.41 5.94 3.05
CA GLU A 64 19.27 5.88 1.85
C GLU A 64 20.58 5.10 2.09
#